data_AF-A0A1S3MXY1-F1
#
_entry.id   AF-A0A1S3MXY1-F1
#
_cell.length_a   1.000
_cell.length_b   1.000
_cell.length_c   1.000
_cell.angle_alpha   90.00
_cell.angle_beta   90.00
_cell.angle_gamma   90.00
#
_symmetry.space_group_name_H-M   'P 1'
#
loop_
_entity.id
_entity.type
_entity.pdbx_description
1 polymer ?
#
loop_
_entity_poly.entity_id
_entity_poly.type
_entity_poly.pdbx_seq_one_letter_code
_entity_poly.pdbx_strand_id
1 'polypeptide(L)'
;MTELKLMRRIGYNDQEPTDSGHLSTVVSEAFVRFFVELVSHYPVFITHREVEASSPIPSSFQRESFRKSVSSRSLRQFLEVFMETQMFGLFIQEREHHRQPLRGLFEVRLHEYLNSIHGNEHRRVNKFLKGLGKDYNITLESMN
;
A
#
# COMPACT_ATOMS: atom_id res chain seq x y z
N MET A 1 25.47 10.91 45.17
CA MET A 1 25.54 12.25 44.50
C MET A 1 26.36 12.23 43.20
N THR A 2 27.17 11.20 42.94
CA THR A 2 28.15 11.17 41.83
C THR A 2 27.62 10.49 40.56
N GLU A 3 26.79 9.45 40.69
CA GLU A 3 26.16 8.70 39.59
C GLU A 3 25.31 9.60 38.66
N LEU A 4 24.47 10.47 39.25
CA LEU A 4 23.60 11.39 38.51
C LEU A 4 24.37 12.46 37.71
N LYS A 5 25.58 12.84 38.14
CA LYS A 5 26.45 13.76 37.38
C LYS A 5 27.17 13.04 36.25
N LEU A 6 27.42 11.74 36.38
CA LEU A 6 28.06 10.93 35.35
C LEU A 6 27.10 10.61 34.20
N MET A 7 25.82 10.34 34.49
CA MET A 7 24.77 10.15 33.47
C MET A 7 24.46 11.41 32.64
N ARG A 8 24.82 12.62 33.11
CA ARG A 8 24.74 13.85 32.31
C ARG A 8 25.96 14.05 31.40
N ARG A 9 27.09 13.42 31.73
CA ARG A 9 28.39 13.57 31.03
C ARG A 9 28.59 12.51 29.95
N ILE A 10 28.02 11.32 30.17
CA ILE A 10 27.84 10.31 29.13
C ILE A 10 26.51 10.67 28.48
N GLY A 11 26.52 11.25 27.28
CA GLY A 11 25.32 11.75 26.61
C GLY A 11 24.30 10.65 26.28
N TYR A 12 23.57 10.17 27.29
CA TYR A 12 22.26 9.56 27.10
C TYR A 12 21.31 10.71 26.74
N ASN A 13 21.37 11.11 25.47
CA ASN A 13 20.24 11.73 24.81
C ASN A 13 19.15 10.66 24.79
N ASP A 14 18.26 10.69 25.78
CA ASP A 14 16.84 10.50 25.43
C ASP A 14 16.54 11.65 24.47
N GLN A 15 16.75 11.42 23.17
CA GLN A 15 16.04 12.20 22.17
C GLN A 15 14.58 11.88 22.42
N GLU A 16 13.92 12.71 23.23
CA GLU A 16 12.50 12.96 23.03
C GLU A 16 12.32 13.11 21.51
N PRO A 17 11.35 12.41 20.91
CA PRO A 17 11.09 12.55 19.49
C PRO A 17 10.85 14.03 19.25
N THR A 18 11.79 14.68 18.58
CA THR A 18 11.68 16.10 18.25
C THR A 18 10.36 16.27 17.51
N ASP A 19 9.65 17.38 17.71
CA ASP A 19 8.38 17.66 17.01
C ASP A 19 8.51 17.42 15.48
N SER A 20 9.71 17.63 14.93
CA SER A 20 10.07 17.30 13.55
C SER A 20 10.02 15.80 13.23
N GLY A 21 10.52 14.91 14.08
CA GLY A 21 10.48 13.46 13.87
C GLY A 21 9.06 12.90 13.94
N HIS A 22 8.24 13.42 14.85
CA HIS A 22 6.82 13.08 14.92
C HIS A 22 6.07 13.56 13.65
N LEU A 23 6.31 14.79 13.20
CA LEU A 23 5.73 15.33 11.98
C LEU A 23 6.12 14.50 10.75
N SER A 24 7.41 14.19 10.57
CA SER A 24 7.87 13.34 9.47
C SER A 24 7.16 11.99 9.46
N THR A 25 6.96 11.39 10.62
CA THR A 25 6.25 10.11 10.76
C THR A 25 4.79 10.23 10.31
N VAL A 26 4.07 11.24 10.78
CA VAL A 26 2.66 11.48 10.39
C VAL A 26 2.53 11.75 8.89
N VAL A 27 3.46 12.53 8.33
CA VAL A 27 3.48 12.84 6.89
C VAL A 27 3.72 11.57 6.08
N SER A 28 4.75 10.79 6.42
CA SER A 28 5.04 9.51 5.76
C SER A 28 3.87 8.54 5.87
N GLU A 29 3.22 8.47 7.02
CA GLU A 29 2.03 7.65 7.24
C GLU A 29 0.86 8.06 6.34
N ALA A 30 0.60 9.36 6.20
CA ALA A 30 -0.43 9.88 5.30
C ALA A 30 -0.15 9.50 3.84
N PHE A 31 1.12 9.58 3.40
CA PHE A 31 1.51 9.16 2.06
C PHE A 31 1.35 7.65 1.84
N VAL A 32 1.77 6.82 2.81
CA VAL A 32 1.59 5.36 2.75
C VAL A 32 0.13 4.99 2.68
N ARG A 33 -0.72 5.61 3.51
CA ARG A 33 -2.16 5.37 3.49
C ARG A 33 -2.80 5.79 2.18
N PHE A 34 -2.38 6.92 1.62
CA PHE A 34 -2.84 7.38 0.31
C PHE A 34 -2.40 6.41 -0.81
N PHE A 35 -1.17 5.90 -0.76
CA PHE A 35 -0.68 4.90 -1.69
C PHE A 35 -1.52 3.62 -1.62
N VAL A 36 -1.72 3.07 -0.43
CA VAL A 36 -2.54 1.86 -0.20
C VAL A 36 -3.96 2.07 -0.73
N GLU A 37 -4.60 3.18 -0.40
CA GLU A 37 -5.93 3.51 -0.92
C GLU A 37 -5.97 3.54 -2.45
N LEU A 38 -4.98 4.20 -3.06
CA LEU A 38 -4.91 4.39 -4.49
C LEU A 38 -4.60 3.09 -5.25
N VAL A 39 -3.73 2.23 -4.73
CA VAL A 39 -3.25 1.05 -5.47
C VAL A 39 -3.82 -0.27 -5.00
N SER A 40 -4.54 -0.33 -3.86
CA SER A 40 -5.11 -1.57 -3.29
C SER A 40 -5.86 -2.46 -4.27
N HIS A 41 -6.42 -1.87 -5.33
CA HIS A 41 -7.21 -2.55 -6.34
C HIS A 41 -6.41 -3.12 -7.52
N TYR A 42 -5.09 -2.96 -7.52
CA TYR A 42 -4.21 -3.45 -8.58
C TYR A 42 -4.36 -4.95 -8.90
N PRO A 43 -4.66 -5.89 -7.97
CA PRO A 43 -4.64 -7.32 -8.30
C PRO A 43 -5.66 -7.70 -9.38
N VAL A 44 -6.82 -7.02 -9.40
CA VAL A 44 -7.88 -7.23 -10.41
C VAL A 44 -7.41 -6.92 -11.84
N PHE A 45 -6.34 -6.14 -11.96
CA PHE A 45 -5.79 -5.70 -13.24
C PHE A 45 -4.51 -6.46 -13.63
N ILE A 46 -4.09 -7.46 -12.85
CA ILE A 46 -3.04 -8.39 -13.26
C ILE A 46 -3.70 -9.57 -13.97
N THR A 47 -3.44 -9.72 -15.26
CA THR A 47 -3.89 -10.89 -16.00
C THR A 47 -2.91 -12.03 -15.83
N HIS A 48 -3.35 -13.08 -15.14
CA HIS A 48 -2.69 -14.37 -15.11
C HIS A 48 -3.17 -15.17 -16.33
N ARG A 49 -2.35 -15.25 -17.38
CA ARG A 49 -2.66 -16.13 -18.51
C ARG A 49 -2.33 -17.56 -18.07
N GLU A 50 -3.32 -18.45 -18.14
CA GLU A 50 -3.12 -19.86 -17.84
C GLU A 50 -1.94 -20.39 -18.63
N VAL A 51 -1.07 -21.10 -17.92
CA VAL A 51 0.17 -21.65 -18.46
C VAL A 51 -0.22 -22.80 -19.38
N GLU A 52 -0.33 -22.52 -20.68
CA GLU A 52 -0.19 -23.62 -21.64
C GLU A 52 1.23 -24.16 -21.47
N ALA A 53 1.34 -25.47 -21.31
CA ALA A 53 2.52 -26.21 -20.80
C ALA A 53 3.82 -26.05 -21.62
N SER A 54 3.88 -25.14 -22.58
CA SER A 54 5.01 -24.89 -23.48
C SER A 54 5.67 -23.52 -23.32
N SER A 55 5.11 -22.58 -22.55
CA SER A 55 5.81 -21.32 -22.23
C SER A 55 5.23 -20.61 -21.01
N PRO A 56 6.02 -20.28 -19.97
CA PRO A 56 5.56 -19.43 -18.89
C PRO A 56 5.37 -18.00 -19.42
N ILE A 57 4.16 -17.67 -19.85
CA ILE A 57 3.81 -16.30 -20.19
C ILE A 57 3.78 -15.49 -18.88
N PRO A 58 4.58 -14.42 -18.75
CA PRO A 58 4.57 -13.59 -17.55
C PRO A 58 3.20 -12.94 -17.38
N SER A 59 2.78 -12.78 -16.12
CA SER A 59 1.55 -12.05 -15.81
C SER A 59 1.73 -10.60 -16.24
N SER A 60 0.69 -9.97 -16.77
CA SER A 60 0.76 -8.59 -17.26
C SER A 60 -0.28 -7.68 -16.62
N PHE A 61 0.16 -6.47 -16.26
CA PHE A 61 -0.65 -5.44 -15.63
C PHE A 61 -1.38 -4.60 -16.67
N GLN A 62 -2.71 -4.56 -16.58
CA GLN A 62 -3.59 -3.78 -17.43
C GLN A 62 -3.65 -2.31 -16.99
N ARG A 63 -2.58 -1.57 -17.27
CA ARG A 63 -2.41 -0.16 -16.89
C ARG A 63 -3.61 0.73 -17.24
N GLU A 64 -4.13 0.61 -18.47
CA GLU A 64 -5.25 1.43 -18.91
C GLU A 64 -6.55 1.13 -18.16
N SER A 65 -6.85 -0.16 -17.96
CA SER A 65 -8.04 -0.62 -17.24
C SER A 65 -7.98 -0.16 -15.78
N PHE A 66 -6.81 -0.28 -15.13
CA PHE A 66 -6.58 0.19 -13.77
C PHE A 66 -6.85 1.69 -13.65
N ARG A 67 -6.30 2.52 -14.56
CA ARG A 67 -6.59 3.96 -14.60
C ARG A 67 -8.08 4.25 -14.79
N LYS A 68 -8.73 3.59 -15.75
CA LYS A 68 -10.14 3.83 -16.10
C LYS A 68 -11.10 3.40 -14.98
N SER A 69 -10.68 2.51 -14.10
CA SER A 69 -11.50 2.05 -12.98
C SER A 69 -11.86 3.21 -12.04
N VAL A 70 -10.95 4.16 -11.84
CA VAL A 70 -11.18 5.32 -10.97
C VAL A 70 -12.21 6.28 -11.57
N SER A 71 -13.29 6.56 -10.84
CA SER A 71 -14.38 7.43 -11.32
C SER A 71 -14.02 8.92 -11.32
N SER A 72 -13.20 9.39 -10.37
CA SER A 72 -12.81 10.79 -10.26
C SER A 72 -11.83 11.21 -11.37
N ARG A 73 -12.12 12.33 -12.05
CA ARG A 73 -11.27 12.86 -13.14
C ARG A 73 -9.91 13.32 -12.63
N SER A 74 -9.87 14.07 -11.54
CA SER A 74 -8.62 14.57 -10.94
C SER A 74 -7.77 13.41 -10.43
N LEU A 75 -8.40 12.41 -9.81
CA LEU A 75 -7.69 11.21 -9.35
C LEU A 75 -7.16 10.38 -10.51
N ARG A 76 -7.88 10.31 -11.65
CA ARG A 76 -7.36 9.68 -12.88
C ARG A 76 -6.13 10.37 -13.44
N GLN A 77 -6.14 11.70 -13.50
CA GLN A 77 -4.98 12.48 -13.96
C GLN A 77 -3.79 12.31 -13.01
N PHE A 78 -4.03 12.34 -11.71
CA PHE A 78 -3.00 12.06 -10.72
C PHE A 78 -2.45 10.64 -10.89
N LEU A 79 -3.33 9.64 -11.01
CA LEU A 79 -2.97 8.24 -11.15
C LEU A 79 -2.12 8.02 -12.40
N GLU A 80 -2.47 8.66 -13.51
CA GLU A 80 -1.68 8.62 -14.75
C GLU A 80 -0.23 9.06 -14.51
N VAL A 81 -0.03 10.22 -13.88
CA VAL A 81 1.32 10.72 -13.54
C VAL A 81 2.00 9.82 -12.50
N PHE A 82 1.26 9.38 -11.49
CA PHE A 82 1.77 8.53 -10.42
C PHE A 82 2.30 7.20 -10.96
N MET A 83 1.62 6.61 -11.93
CA MET A 83 2.03 5.37 -12.54
C MET A 83 3.28 5.50 -13.44
N GLU A 84 3.71 6.73 -13.80
CA GLU A 84 5.00 6.99 -14.47
C GLU A 84 6.17 6.98 -13.48
N THR A 85 5.91 6.94 -12.16
CA THR A 85 6.97 6.94 -11.15
C THR A 85 7.66 5.58 -11.06
N GLN A 86 8.95 5.60 -10.75
CA GLN A 86 9.73 4.37 -10.50
C GLN A 86 9.16 3.54 -9.35
N MET A 87 8.62 4.19 -8.32
CA MET A 87 7.98 3.50 -7.19
C MET A 87 6.83 2.61 -7.65
N PHE A 88 5.95 3.12 -8.52
CA PHE A 88 4.84 2.33 -9.06
C PHE A 88 5.34 1.23 -10.00
N GLY A 89 6.27 1.53 -10.89
CA GLY A 89 6.85 0.55 -11.82
C GLY A 89 7.48 -0.63 -11.08
N LEU A 90 8.32 -0.36 -10.08
CA LEU A 90 8.93 -1.38 -9.23
C LEU A 90 7.88 -2.16 -8.44
N PHE A 91 6.87 -1.48 -7.90
CA PHE A 91 5.77 -2.14 -7.20
C PHE A 91 5.05 -3.16 -8.09
N ILE A 92 4.67 -2.79 -9.32
CA ILE A 92 3.96 -3.70 -10.23
C ILE A 92 4.86 -4.83 -10.72
N GLN A 93 6.09 -4.51 -11.14
CA GLN A 93 7.05 -5.51 -11.64
C GLN A 93 7.27 -6.63 -10.61
N GLU A 94 7.41 -6.24 -9.33
CA GLU A 94 7.58 -7.18 -8.23
C GLU A 94 6.38 -8.14 -8.08
N ARG A 95 5.15 -7.68 -8.39
CA ARG A 95 3.92 -8.49 -8.34
C ARG A 95 3.66 -9.30 -9.59
N GLU A 96 4.15 -8.86 -10.75
CA GLU A 96 4.08 -9.64 -11.99
C GLU A 96 5.03 -10.84 -11.97
N HIS A 97 6.21 -10.68 -11.33
CA HIS A 97 7.21 -11.73 -11.20
C HIS A 97 6.87 -12.76 -10.11
N HIS A 98 6.33 -12.32 -8.98
CA HIS A 98 6.03 -13.19 -7.85
C HIS A 98 4.59 -13.69 -7.89
N ARG A 99 4.43 -14.98 -8.19
CA ARG A 99 3.12 -15.67 -8.19
C ARG A 99 2.48 -15.83 -6.81
N GLN A 100 3.26 -15.66 -5.73
CA GLN A 100 2.75 -15.72 -4.36
C GLN A 100 2.67 -14.30 -3.77
N PRO A 101 1.67 -14.02 -2.91
CA PRO A 101 1.60 -12.76 -2.19
C PRO A 101 2.87 -12.57 -1.37
N LEU A 102 3.67 -11.57 -1.71
CA LEU A 102 4.79 -11.15 -0.87
C LEU A 102 4.20 -10.62 0.43
N ARG A 103 4.63 -11.12 1.59
CA ARG A 103 4.25 -10.54 2.90
C ARG A 103 5.07 -9.27 3.16
N GLY A 104 4.87 -8.23 2.36
CA GLY A 104 5.59 -6.96 2.43
C GLY A 104 4.88 -5.91 3.30
N LEU A 105 5.53 -4.76 3.45
CA LEU A 105 4.95 -3.59 4.14
C LEU A 105 3.58 -3.22 3.56
N PHE A 106 3.42 -3.33 2.23
CA PHE A 106 2.17 -3.03 1.56
C PHE A 106 1.00 -3.88 2.06
N GLU A 107 1.18 -5.19 2.22
CA GLU A 107 0.16 -6.12 2.71
C GLU A 107 -0.26 -5.79 4.14
N VAL A 108 0.72 -5.50 5.00
CA VAL A 108 0.47 -5.09 6.39
C VAL A 108 -0.37 -3.83 6.42
N ARG A 109 0.03 -2.81 5.65
CA ARG A 109 -0.68 -1.53 5.60
C ARG A 109 -2.04 -1.63 4.90
N LEU A 110 -2.19 -2.49 3.90
CA LEU A 110 -3.47 -2.78 3.25
C LEU A 110 -4.43 -3.44 4.24
N HIS A 111 -3.96 -4.41 5.02
CA HIS A 111 -4.75 -5.06 6.05
C HIS A 111 -5.23 -4.05 7.12
N GLU A 112 -4.33 -3.23 7.65
CA GLU A 112 -4.68 -2.14 8.58
C GLU A 112 -5.69 -1.16 7.97
N TYR A 113 -5.49 -0.80 6.70
CA TYR A 113 -6.39 0.09 5.97
C TYR A 113 -7.81 -0.49 5.87
N LEU A 114 -7.93 -1.74 5.43
CA LEU A 114 -9.22 -2.44 5.30
C LEU A 114 -9.93 -2.55 6.66
N ASN A 115 -9.22 -2.92 7.72
CA ASN A 115 -9.76 -2.97 9.09
C ASN A 115 -10.27 -1.60 9.55
N SER A 116 -9.57 -0.52 9.19
CA SER A 116 -9.97 0.85 9.54
C SER A 116 -11.24 1.32 8.82
N ILE A 117 -11.55 0.76 7.64
CA ILE A 117 -12.79 1.07 6.90
C ILE A 117 -13.98 0.35 7.53
N HIS A 118 -13.83 -0.93 7.86
CA HIS A 118 -14.90 -1.74 8.46
C HIS A 118 -15.39 -1.19 9.81
N GLY A 119 -14.53 -0.50 10.57
CA GLY A 119 -14.91 0.14 11.83
C GLY A 119 -15.51 1.55 11.73
N ASN A 120 -15.62 2.16 10.53
CA ASN A 120 -15.82 3.61 10.40
C ASN A 120 -16.77 4.00 9.24
N GLU A 121 -17.93 3.34 9.16
CA GLU A 121 -18.97 3.48 8.11
C GLU A 121 -19.44 4.93 7.83
N HIS A 122 -19.17 5.90 8.71
CA HIS A 122 -19.75 7.24 8.62
C HIS A 122 -18.83 8.37 8.11
N ARG A 123 -17.50 8.18 7.95
CA ARG A 123 -16.60 9.36 7.78
C ARG A 123 -15.91 9.58 6.42
N ARG A 124 -15.88 8.67 5.44
CA ARG A 124 -14.88 8.84 4.36
C ARG A 124 -15.38 8.62 2.93
N VAL A 125 -15.43 9.76 2.23
CA VAL A 125 -15.10 9.96 0.80
C VAL A 125 -14.25 8.83 0.22
N ASN A 126 -14.88 7.80 -0.34
CA ASN A 126 -14.59 7.18 -1.64
C ASN A 126 -15.44 5.91 -1.79
N LYS A 127 -16.68 6.09 -2.27
CA LYS A 127 -17.63 5.01 -2.61
C LYS A 127 -17.08 3.98 -3.61
N PHE A 128 -15.97 4.28 -4.28
CA PHE A 128 -15.32 3.43 -5.27
C PHE A 128 -14.79 2.11 -4.66
N LEU A 129 -14.36 2.13 -3.40
CA LEU A 129 -13.77 0.95 -2.74
C LEU A 129 -14.80 -0.04 -2.21
N LYS A 130 -16.07 0.38 -2.03
CA LYS A 130 -17.14 -0.51 -1.55
C LYS A 130 -17.48 -1.63 -2.54
N GLY A 131 -17.12 -1.49 -3.82
CA GLY A 131 -17.35 -2.52 -4.85
C GLY A 131 -16.30 -3.62 -4.89
N LEU A 132 -15.11 -3.41 -4.32
CA LEU A 132 -13.97 -4.32 -4.46
C LEU A 132 -13.78 -5.26 -3.27
N GLY A 133 -14.40 -4.96 -2.12
CA GLY A 133 -14.29 -5.75 -0.88
C GLY A 133 -14.89 -7.17 -0.94
N LYS A 134 -15.59 -7.54 -2.02
CA LYS A 134 -16.12 -8.91 -2.18
C LYS A 134 -15.06 -9.90 -2.67
N ASP A 135 -14.02 -9.43 -3.37
CA ASP A 135 -13.07 -10.32 -4.04
C ASP A 135 -11.81 -10.61 -3.21
N TYR A 136 -11.45 -9.73 -2.26
CA TYR A 136 -10.26 -9.92 -1.39
C TYR A 136 -10.51 -10.87 -0.20
N ASN A 137 -11.76 -11.23 0.09
CA ASN A 137 -12.06 -12.18 1.16
C ASN A 137 -11.75 -13.64 0.76
N ILE A 138 -11.60 -13.93 -0.54
CA ILE A 138 -11.36 -15.30 -1.02
C ILE A 138 -9.86 -15.69 -0.91
N THR A 139 -8.95 -14.72 -0.85
CA THR A 139 -7.50 -14.99 -0.80
C THR A 139 -6.88 -14.96 0.61
N LEU A 140 -7.57 -14.40 1.62
CA LEU A 140 -7.05 -14.36 2.99
C LEU A 140 -7.46 -15.57 3.84
N GLU A 141 -8.63 -16.17 3.58
CA GLU A 141 -9.05 -17.40 4.29
C GLU A 141 -8.30 -18.66 3.82
N SER A 142 -7.69 -18.64 2.63
CA SER A 142 -6.92 -19.78 2.10
C SER A 142 -5.46 -19.84 2.59
N MET A 143 -5.07 -18.98 3.53
CA MET A 143 -3.71 -18.90 4.10
C MET A 143 -3.62 -19.35 5.58
N ASN A 144 -4.63 -20.05 6.10
CA ASN A 144 -4.59 -20.73 7.40
C ASN A 144 -4.60 -22.25 7.24
#